data_AF-A0AB34IS81-F1
#
_entry.id   AF-A0AB34IS81-F1
#
_cell.length_a   1.000
_cell.length_b   1.000
_cell.length_c   1.000
_cell.angle_alpha   90.00
_cell.angle_beta   90.00
_cell.angle_gamma   90.00
#
_symmetry.space_group_name_H-M   'P 1'
#
loop_
_entity.id
_entity.type
_entity.pdbx_description
1 polymer ?
#
loop_
_entity_poly.entity_id
_entity_poly.type
_entity_poly.pdbx_seq_one_letter_code
_entity_poly.pdbx_strand_id
1 'polypeptide(L)'
;MVKMTSFAARVPPLNSSLLALCATHGIRLEALAPLGASVRGVDLRKPPPQEVLSALEIVMAERGFLVFKDQGVLTGDEQVRASELWGARKMHSTHGVHPKAPNKHIFRLSNDRDEGILGVGPQWHNDGSFEREVFSHVGYHIVRVAEKGGGTIIAHQGAAYDALPAEEQERWKRLVSVNSNSGVLHPLVHTHPISKRMSVYLHLGMTGAVLEATPDPEDSTQLQALRLLSVEEMRDLFQTYNALLNSGFATGDADVHASVPQYNSVVELRGFSPIEELNGKRGVVKGVFNRATGRIPIQLLGKGTSWISIKPENLVRVENHGDDRCASFETADAVDEEVEGSSTTLDGKGAYTTTYEYAEGDCVFIDNLAVAHRAAPAAHESVQSQGLRILHRSTIKARQALDPPYGLPWQLNIMGPNPLGDEGVWEGGGLGFRWDESIAMQN
;
A
#
# COMPACT_ATOMS: atom_id res chain seq x y z
N MET A 1 2.12 -37.30 8.30
CA MET A 1 1.31 -36.22 7.70
C MET A 1 1.20 -35.09 8.71
N VAL A 2 2.00 -34.05 8.54
CA VAL A 2 1.92 -32.84 9.36
C VAL A 2 0.69 -32.06 8.87
N LYS A 3 -0.27 -31.78 9.76
CA LYS A 3 -1.41 -30.90 9.46
C LYS A 3 -0.86 -29.53 9.08
N MET A 4 -0.99 -29.13 7.81
CA MET A 4 -0.80 -27.73 7.42
C MET A 4 -1.96 -26.94 8.02
N THR A 5 -1.68 -26.20 9.09
CA THR A 5 -2.60 -25.22 9.63
C THR A 5 -2.73 -24.08 8.63
N SER A 6 -3.93 -23.91 8.06
CA SER A 6 -4.35 -22.63 7.49
C SER A 6 -4.06 -21.55 8.55
N PHE A 7 -3.10 -20.67 8.26
CA PHE A 7 -2.97 -19.45 9.06
C PHE A 7 -4.24 -18.65 8.76
N ALA A 8 -5.11 -18.49 9.77
CA ALA A 8 -6.15 -17.48 9.69
C ALA A 8 -5.46 -16.15 9.38
N ALA A 9 -5.94 -15.40 8.39
CA ALA A 9 -5.39 -14.13 7.91
C ALA A 9 -5.23 -13.08 9.03
N ARG A 10 -4.19 -13.23 9.84
CA ARG A 10 -3.96 -12.49 11.08
C ARG A 10 -2.48 -12.21 11.25
N VAL A 11 -2.19 -11.13 11.96
CA VAL A 11 -0.85 -10.80 12.41
C VAL A 11 -0.59 -11.55 13.72
N PRO A 12 0.51 -12.33 13.83
CA PRO A 12 0.80 -13.13 15.02
C PRO A 12 0.97 -12.24 16.26
N PRO A 13 0.52 -12.66 17.46
CA PRO A 13 0.73 -11.90 18.70
C PRO A 13 2.23 -11.76 19.02
N LEU A 14 2.58 -10.84 19.91
CA LEU A 14 3.96 -10.72 20.38
C LEU A 14 4.43 -11.99 21.08
N ASN A 15 5.61 -12.48 20.68
CA ASN A 15 6.23 -13.65 21.29
C ASN A 15 6.62 -13.37 22.75
N SER A 16 6.15 -14.21 23.68
CA SER A 16 6.38 -14.05 25.12
C SER A 16 7.86 -14.10 25.53
N SER A 17 8.68 -14.85 24.80
CA SER A 17 10.12 -14.93 25.06
C SER A 17 10.85 -13.65 24.63
N LEU A 18 10.43 -13.03 23.52
CA LEU A 18 10.97 -11.74 23.07
C LEU A 18 10.54 -10.60 23.99
N LEU A 19 9.29 -10.63 24.48
CA LEU A 19 8.79 -9.72 25.50
C LEU A 19 9.63 -9.82 26.79
N ALA A 20 9.86 -11.04 27.29
CA ALA A 20 10.66 -11.28 28.49
C ALA A 20 12.11 -10.79 28.31
N LEU A 21 12.73 -11.08 27.16
CA LEU A 21 14.06 -10.58 26.83
C LEU A 21 14.12 -9.05 26.83
N CYS A 22 13.17 -8.36 26.16
CA CYS A 22 13.15 -6.90 26.19
C CYS A 22 13.02 -6.37 27.63
N ALA A 23 12.17 -6.99 28.44
CA ALA A 23 11.95 -6.60 29.82
C ALA A 23 13.21 -6.74 30.70
N THR A 24 14.08 -7.73 30.48
CA THR A 24 15.35 -7.85 31.24
C THR A 24 16.32 -6.69 30.98
N HIS A 25 16.15 -5.98 29.85
CA HIS A 25 16.90 -4.78 29.51
C HIS A 25 16.16 -3.48 29.84
N GLY A 26 15.05 -3.54 30.61
CA GLY A 26 14.25 -2.37 30.96
C GLY A 26 13.42 -1.81 29.79
N ILE A 27 13.26 -2.57 28.71
CA ILE A 27 12.53 -2.17 27.52
C ILE A 27 11.09 -2.65 27.63
N ARG A 28 10.14 -1.72 27.47
CA ARG A 28 8.72 -2.06 27.36
C ARG A 28 8.34 -2.17 25.89
N LEU A 29 7.87 -3.35 25.52
CA LEU A 29 7.38 -3.68 24.19
C LEU A 29 5.89 -3.99 24.28
N GLU A 30 5.06 -3.22 23.58
CA GLU A 30 3.60 -3.31 23.65
C GLU A 30 3.01 -3.50 22.25
N ALA A 31 2.11 -4.48 22.08
CA ALA A 31 1.50 -4.74 20.78
C ALA A 31 0.57 -3.59 20.38
N LEU A 32 0.67 -3.15 19.12
CA LEU A 32 -0.32 -2.29 18.49
C LEU A 32 -1.30 -3.14 17.70
N ALA A 33 -2.57 -2.75 17.69
CA ALA A 33 -3.63 -3.50 17.01
C ALA A 33 -3.96 -2.89 15.64
N PRO A 34 -4.28 -3.73 14.63
CA PRO A 34 -4.04 -5.16 14.60
C PRO A 34 -2.55 -5.55 14.40
N LEU A 35 -1.72 -4.62 13.93
CA LEU A 35 -0.31 -4.85 13.60
C LEU A 35 0.62 -3.78 14.20
N GLY A 36 1.92 -4.09 14.22
CA GLY A 36 2.97 -3.27 14.81
C GLY A 36 3.17 -3.48 16.31
N ALA A 37 4.19 -2.83 16.86
CA ALA A 37 4.41 -2.72 18.30
C ALA A 37 5.10 -1.40 18.67
N SER A 38 4.83 -0.91 19.87
CA SER A 38 5.50 0.26 20.43
C SER A 38 6.64 -0.15 21.37
N VAL A 39 7.73 0.61 21.31
CA VAL A 39 8.96 0.40 22.09
C VAL A 39 9.22 1.63 22.95
N ARG A 40 9.35 1.42 24.26
CA ARG A 40 9.75 2.43 25.25
C ARG A 40 10.96 1.94 26.05
N GLY A 41 11.75 2.86 26.56
CA GLY A 41 12.97 2.54 27.32
C GLY A 41 14.21 2.31 26.46
N VAL A 42 14.14 2.59 25.16
CA VAL A 42 15.28 2.61 24.23
C VAL A 42 15.53 4.05 23.79
N ASP A 43 16.78 4.51 23.85
CA ASP A 43 17.23 5.77 23.24
C ASP A 43 18.02 5.43 21.98
N LEU A 44 17.46 5.66 20.80
CA LEU A 44 18.07 5.29 19.51
C LEU A 44 19.40 6.01 19.22
N ARG A 45 19.73 7.06 19.98
CA ARG A 45 21.05 7.71 19.92
C ARG A 45 22.16 6.79 20.44
N LYS A 46 21.79 5.73 21.17
CA LYS A 46 22.67 4.71 21.73
C LYS A 46 22.15 3.33 21.30
N PRO A 47 22.90 2.56 20.48
CA PRO A 47 22.43 1.25 20.03
C PRO A 47 22.16 0.33 21.23
N PRO A 48 20.98 -0.33 21.29
CA PRO A 48 20.74 -1.34 22.32
C PRO A 48 21.62 -2.58 22.07
N PRO A 49 21.73 -3.49 23.06
CA PRO A 49 22.47 -4.74 22.91
C PRO A 49 22.01 -5.56 21.69
N GLN A 50 22.92 -6.34 21.12
CA GLN A 50 22.69 -7.05 19.85
C GLN A 50 21.54 -8.06 19.94
N GLU A 51 21.36 -8.72 21.08
CA GLU A 51 20.26 -9.63 21.36
C GLU A 51 18.91 -8.93 21.34
N VAL A 52 18.84 -7.70 21.86
CA VAL A 52 17.64 -6.85 21.81
C VAL A 52 17.37 -6.41 20.37
N LEU A 53 18.39 -5.95 19.64
CA LEU A 53 18.25 -5.56 18.23
C LEU A 53 17.69 -6.72 17.40
N SER A 54 18.21 -7.93 17.60
CA SER A 54 17.77 -9.13 16.90
C SER A 54 16.30 -9.47 17.25
N ALA A 55 15.93 -9.34 18.52
CA ALA A 55 14.56 -9.55 18.98
C ALA A 55 13.58 -8.53 18.36
N LEU A 56 13.96 -7.25 18.33
CA LEU A 56 13.15 -6.18 17.74
C LEU A 56 13.01 -6.35 16.22
N GLU A 57 14.06 -6.80 15.51
CA GLU A 57 13.97 -7.08 14.07
C GLU A 57 13.03 -8.26 13.78
N ILE A 58 13.01 -9.30 14.64
CA ILE A 58 12.01 -10.38 14.54
C ILE A 58 10.59 -9.84 14.74
N VAL A 59 10.38 -8.96 15.72
CA VAL A 59 9.07 -8.34 15.96
C VAL A 59 8.63 -7.50 14.76
N MET A 60 9.53 -6.74 14.13
CA MET A 60 9.23 -6.02 12.88
C MET A 60 8.85 -6.98 11.76
N ALA A 61 9.59 -8.07 11.57
CA ALA A 61 9.30 -9.07 10.54
C ALA A 61 7.96 -9.81 10.73
N GLU A 62 7.53 -9.97 11.99
CA GLU A 62 6.28 -10.67 12.34
C GLU A 62 5.07 -9.74 12.41
N ARG A 63 5.27 -8.47 12.78
CA ARG A 63 4.19 -7.51 13.03
C ARG A 63 4.21 -6.29 12.11
N GLY A 64 5.18 -6.19 11.23
CA GLY A 64 5.27 -5.19 10.17
C GLY A 64 6.04 -3.91 10.53
N PHE A 65 5.91 -3.39 11.75
CA PHE A 65 6.63 -2.17 12.14
C PHE A 65 6.84 -2.04 13.65
N LEU A 66 7.83 -1.22 14.01
CA LEU A 66 8.05 -0.73 15.37
C LEU A 66 7.95 0.79 15.42
N VAL A 67 7.41 1.31 16.52
CA VAL A 67 7.49 2.73 16.86
C VAL A 67 8.25 2.90 18.18
N PHE A 68 9.37 3.60 18.11
CA PHE A 68 10.15 4.01 19.27
C PHE A 68 9.60 5.35 19.76
N LYS A 69 9.05 5.34 20.98
CA LYS A 69 8.45 6.52 21.61
C LYS A 69 9.51 7.30 22.39
N ASP A 70 9.20 8.55 22.74
CA ASP A 70 10.01 9.41 23.61
C ASP A 70 11.42 9.71 23.07
N GLN A 71 11.61 9.73 21.73
CA GLN A 71 12.90 10.02 21.10
C GLN A 71 13.15 11.53 20.90
N GLY A 72 12.11 12.37 20.99
CA GLY A 72 12.21 13.80 20.69
C GLY A 72 12.68 14.06 19.25
N VAL A 73 13.25 15.24 18.99
CA VAL A 73 13.81 15.55 17.66
C VAL A 73 15.25 15.06 17.57
N LEU A 74 15.49 14.04 16.75
CA LEU A 74 16.82 13.57 16.37
C LEU A 74 17.46 14.51 15.34
N THR A 75 18.78 14.62 15.39
CA THR A 75 19.58 15.15 14.28
C THR A 75 19.57 14.18 13.09
N GLY A 76 19.88 14.68 11.89
CA GLY A 76 19.95 13.82 10.69
C GLY A 76 20.94 12.67 10.83
N ASP A 77 22.09 12.91 11.46
CA ASP A 77 23.11 11.88 11.69
C ASP A 77 22.68 10.86 12.75
N GLU A 78 21.93 11.27 13.78
CA GLU A 78 21.34 10.34 14.75
C GLU A 78 20.30 9.45 14.11
N GLN A 79 19.42 10.01 13.27
CA GLN A 79 18.46 9.20 12.52
C GLN A 79 19.17 8.22 11.58
N VAL A 80 20.21 8.65 10.86
CA VAL A 80 21.00 7.76 10.00
C VAL A 80 21.60 6.61 10.80
N ARG A 81 22.24 6.88 11.94
CA ARG A 81 22.80 5.82 12.80
C ARG A 81 21.73 4.88 13.34
N ALA A 82 20.56 5.39 13.69
CA ALA A 82 19.42 4.58 14.12
C ALA A 82 18.89 3.68 12.98
N SER A 83 18.87 4.20 11.75
CA SER A 83 18.49 3.44 10.56
C SER A 83 19.50 2.34 10.23
N GLU A 84 20.79 2.60 10.40
CA GLU A 84 21.86 1.61 10.17
C GLU A 84 21.87 0.44 11.16
N LEU A 85 20.98 0.40 12.16
CA LEU A 85 20.81 -0.75 13.05
C LEU A 85 20.19 -1.96 12.34
N TRP A 86 19.45 -1.73 11.25
CA TRP A 86 18.57 -2.70 10.60
C TRP A 86 19.15 -3.23 9.29
N GLY A 87 18.58 -4.33 8.77
CA GLY A 87 18.88 -4.82 7.43
C GLY A 87 20.38 -5.03 7.20
N ALA A 88 20.90 -4.58 6.04
CA ALA A 88 22.31 -4.66 5.71
C ALA A 88 23.19 -3.60 6.39
N ARG A 89 22.65 -2.81 7.34
CA ARG A 89 23.35 -1.73 8.05
C ARG A 89 23.98 -0.70 7.11
N LYS A 90 23.32 -0.47 5.99
CA LYS A 90 23.80 0.41 4.93
C LYS A 90 22.66 1.24 4.39
N MET A 91 22.79 2.55 4.57
CA MET A 91 21.88 3.51 3.93
C MET A 91 21.96 3.40 2.41
N HIS A 92 20.80 3.49 1.77
CA HIS A 92 20.71 3.68 0.33
C HIS A 92 19.61 4.69 0.05
N SER A 93 19.96 5.83 -0.54
CA SER A 93 19.03 6.89 -0.85
C SER A 93 19.10 7.19 -2.34
N THR A 94 17.95 7.18 -2.98
CA THR A 94 17.78 7.34 -4.43
C THR A 94 17.00 8.61 -4.77
N HIS A 95 16.60 9.36 -3.75
CA HIS A 95 15.75 10.54 -3.87
C HIS A 95 16.58 11.81 -4.02
N GLY A 96 15.94 12.84 -4.61
CA GLY A 96 16.46 14.20 -4.54
C GLY A 96 16.53 14.67 -3.08
N VAL A 97 17.59 15.40 -2.74
CA VAL A 97 17.81 15.93 -1.39
C VAL A 97 17.24 17.34 -1.32
N HIS A 98 16.17 17.53 -0.55
CA HIS A 98 15.63 18.86 -0.27
C HIS A 98 16.69 19.72 0.44
N PRO A 99 16.82 21.03 0.15
CA PRO A 99 17.85 21.88 0.78
C PRO A 99 17.80 21.92 2.32
N LYS A 100 16.61 21.72 2.91
CA LYS A 100 16.40 21.62 4.38
C LYS A 100 16.54 20.19 4.94
N ALA A 101 16.93 19.21 4.13
CA ALA A 101 17.19 17.87 4.63
C ALA A 101 18.41 17.91 5.56
N PRO A 102 18.33 17.32 6.76
CA PRO A 102 19.40 17.41 7.75
C PRO A 102 20.62 16.54 7.43
N ASN A 103 20.50 15.62 6.46
CA ASN A 103 21.56 14.73 5.99
C ASN A 103 21.22 14.25 4.57
N LYS A 104 22.23 13.93 3.75
CA LYS A 104 22.06 13.44 2.37
C LYS A 104 21.28 12.13 2.22
N HIS A 105 21.23 11.31 3.27
CA HIS A 105 20.48 10.05 3.33
C HIS A 105 19.04 10.24 3.81
N ILE A 106 18.65 11.47 4.14
CA ILE A 106 17.31 11.78 4.64
C ILE A 106 16.48 12.43 3.54
N PHE A 107 15.38 11.76 3.20
CA PHE A 107 14.34 12.30 2.34
C PHE A 107 13.33 13.06 3.19
N ARG A 108 13.42 14.40 3.14
CA ARG A 108 12.55 15.29 3.90
C ARG A 108 11.22 15.51 3.18
N LEU A 109 10.14 15.05 3.80
CA LEU A 109 8.77 15.11 3.28
C LEU A 109 7.95 16.14 4.06
N SER A 110 7.10 16.87 3.35
CA SER A 110 6.19 17.84 3.96
C SER A 110 4.92 18.02 3.13
N ASN A 111 3.93 18.70 3.69
CA ASN A 111 2.81 19.29 2.94
C ASN A 111 3.06 20.76 2.56
N ASP A 112 4.26 21.28 2.83
CA ASP A 112 4.75 22.58 2.38
C ASP A 112 6.02 22.40 1.54
N ARG A 113 6.03 22.95 0.32
CA ARG A 113 7.14 22.84 -0.63
C ARG A 113 8.42 23.50 -0.14
N ASP A 114 8.31 24.50 0.73
CA ASP A 114 9.46 25.20 1.31
C ASP A 114 10.05 24.43 2.48
N GLU A 115 9.31 23.45 3.01
CA GLU A 115 9.74 22.59 4.12
C GLU A 115 10.10 21.17 3.68
N GLY A 116 9.64 20.68 2.54
CA GLY A 116 10.00 19.35 2.06
C GLY A 116 9.36 18.96 0.75
N ILE A 117 9.61 17.73 0.31
CA ILE A 117 9.05 17.19 -0.92
C ILE A 117 7.58 16.80 -0.70
N LEU A 118 6.72 17.23 -1.62
CA LEU A 118 5.27 17.04 -1.58
C LEU A 118 4.83 15.74 -2.26
N GLY A 119 3.60 15.29 -1.95
CA GLY A 119 2.86 14.32 -2.77
C GLY A 119 3.44 12.91 -2.84
N VAL A 120 4.28 12.51 -1.89
CA VAL A 120 4.96 11.21 -1.90
C VAL A 120 4.10 10.11 -1.28
N GLY A 121 4.00 8.98 -1.97
CA GLY A 121 3.40 7.73 -1.47
C GLY A 121 1.87 7.71 -1.32
N PRO A 122 1.06 8.25 -2.27
CA PRO A 122 -0.40 8.28 -2.14
C PRO A 122 -1.08 6.92 -2.38
N GLN A 123 -0.44 6.01 -3.12
CA GLN A 123 -0.95 4.67 -3.44
C GLN A 123 -0.29 3.61 -2.55
N TRP A 124 -0.88 2.42 -2.47
CA TRP A 124 -0.24 1.27 -1.82
C TRP A 124 1.08 0.90 -2.50
N HIS A 125 2.15 0.86 -1.70
CA HIS A 125 3.48 0.54 -2.18
C HIS A 125 4.37 -0.12 -1.12
N ASN A 126 5.38 -0.82 -1.62
CA ASN A 126 6.63 -1.10 -0.94
C ASN A 126 7.70 -0.18 -1.55
N ASP A 127 8.57 0.42 -0.74
CA ASP A 127 9.62 1.30 -1.25
C ASP A 127 10.71 0.48 -1.98
N GLY A 128 11.28 1.03 -3.05
CA GLY A 128 12.47 0.48 -3.71
C GLY A 128 12.22 -0.59 -4.77
N SER A 129 11.02 -0.69 -5.33
CA SER A 129 10.69 -1.64 -6.42
C SER A 129 11.48 -1.44 -7.73
N PHE A 130 12.26 -0.36 -7.82
CA PHE A 130 13.16 -0.04 -8.93
C PHE A 130 14.61 -0.43 -8.66
N GLU A 131 14.91 -1.07 -7.53
CA GLU A 131 16.24 -1.50 -7.11
C GLU A 131 16.29 -3.01 -7.01
N ARG A 132 17.31 -3.66 -7.60
CA ARG A 132 17.52 -5.10 -7.42
C ARG A 132 17.66 -5.47 -5.94
N GLU A 133 18.53 -4.73 -5.24
CA GLU A 133 18.67 -4.80 -3.79
C GLU A 133 17.63 -3.88 -3.15
N VAL A 134 16.38 -4.35 -3.07
CA VAL A 134 15.27 -3.60 -2.47
C VAL A 134 15.59 -3.08 -1.07
N PHE A 135 14.85 -2.07 -0.62
CA PHE A 135 14.96 -1.62 0.76
C PHE A 135 14.32 -2.65 1.70
N SER A 136 15.06 -3.11 2.70
CA SER A 136 14.50 -4.01 3.74
C SER A 136 13.69 -3.25 4.77
N HIS A 137 14.13 -2.05 5.12
CA HIS A 137 13.49 -1.23 6.13
C HIS A 137 13.39 0.21 5.66
N VAL A 138 12.35 0.89 6.14
CA VAL A 138 12.18 2.33 5.97
C VAL A 138 11.97 2.95 7.35
N GLY A 139 12.79 3.94 7.68
CA GLY A 139 12.74 4.67 8.94
C GLY A 139 12.14 6.04 8.76
N TYR A 140 11.15 6.40 9.58
CA TYR A 140 10.52 7.70 9.65
C TYR A 140 10.80 8.35 11.00
N HIS A 141 11.33 9.56 10.99
CA HIS A 141 11.39 10.41 12.17
C HIS A 141 10.38 11.55 12.03
N ILE A 142 9.48 11.66 13.01
CA ILE A 142 8.35 12.57 12.97
C ILE A 142 8.77 13.90 13.60
N VAL A 143 9.23 14.82 12.76
CA VAL A 143 9.72 16.14 13.20
C VAL A 143 8.58 17.05 13.61
N ARG A 144 7.46 17.00 12.87
CA ARG A 144 6.24 17.76 13.17
C ARG A 144 5.02 17.01 12.65
N VAL A 145 4.06 16.76 13.52
CA VAL A 145 2.78 16.14 13.16
C VAL A 145 1.84 17.16 12.51
N ALA A 146 0.98 16.68 11.64
CA ALA A 146 -0.18 17.44 11.21
C ALA A 146 -1.22 17.52 12.34
N GLU A 147 -2.04 18.56 12.34
CA GLU A 147 -2.96 18.89 13.44
C GLU A 147 -4.27 18.09 13.40
N LYS A 148 -4.64 17.53 12.24
CA LYS A 148 -5.90 16.79 12.02
C LYS A 148 -5.65 15.42 11.40
N GLY A 149 -4.71 14.66 11.95
CA GLY A 149 -4.30 13.35 11.45
C GLY A 149 -3.24 13.44 10.35
N GLY A 150 -3.21 12.49 9.42
CA GLY A 150 -2.16 12.42 8.38
C GLY A 150 -1.03 11.46 8.73
N GLY A 151 -1.38 10.45 9.52
CA GLY A 151 -0.62 9.24 9.73
C GLY A 151 -0.35 8.47 8.43
N THR A 152 0.14 7.25 8.60
CA THR A 152 0.38 6.33 7.49
C THR A 152 -0.49 5.10 7.64
N ILE A 153 -1.10 4.70 6.53
CA ILE A 153 -1.89 3.50 6.45
C ILE A 153 -0.93 2.36 6.08
N ILE A 154 -0.95 1.28 6.85
CA ILE A 154 0.00 0.16 6.75
C ILE A 154 -0.80 -1.14 6.69
N ALA A 155 -0.48 -2.02 5.75
CA ALA A 155 -1.10 -3.33 5.57
C ALA A 155 -0.05 -4.45 5.58
N HIS A 156 -0.24 -5.45 6.44
CA HIS A 156 0.67 -6.58 6.56
C HIS A 156 0.51 -7.54 5.37
N GLN A 157 1.55 -7.66 4.54
CA GLN A 157 1.52 -8.37 3.26
C GLN A 157 1.40 -9.88 3.41
N GLY A 158 2.02 -10.48 4.42
CA GLY A 158 1.81 -11.91 4.69
C GLY A 158 0.41 -12.27 5.17
N ALA A 159 -0.23 -11.42 5.98
CA ALA A 159 -1.62 -11.63 6.39
C ALA A 159 -2.61 -11.34 5.26
N ALA A 160 -2.29 -10.37 4.40
CA ALA A 160 -3.03 -10.13 3.17
C ALA A 160 -2.93 -11.35 2.22
N TYR A 161 -1.74 -11.91 2.02
CA TYR A 161 -1.56 -13.13 1.22
C TYR A 161 -2.37 -14.31 1.76
N ASP A 162 -2.33 -14.55 3.08
CA ASP A 162 -3.12 -15.61 3.72
C ASP A 162 -4.64 -15.40 3.60
N ALA A 163 -5.10 -14.17 3.34
CA ALA A 163 -6.52 -13.85 3.13
C ALA A 163 -7.01 -14.13 1.70
N LEU A 164 -6.10 -14.33 0.74
CA LEU A 164 -6.47 -14.66 -0.64
C LEU A 164 -7.08 -16.07 -0.71
N PRO A 165 -8.03 -16.31 -1.63
CA PRO A 165 -8.43 -17.66 -2.00
C PRO A 165 -7.21 -18.50 -2.42
N ALA A 166 -7.24 -19.81 -2.15
CA ALA A 166 -6.10 -20.70 -2.43
C ALA A 166 -5.67 -20.68 -3.90
N GLU A 167 -6.61 -20.58 -4.83
CA GLU A 167 -6.32 -20.46 -6.27
C GLU A 167 -5.55 -19.17 -6.60
N GLU A 168 -5.95 -18.04 -6.01
CA GLU A 168 -5.24 -16.76 -6.17
C GLU A 168 -3.86 -16.81 -5.52
N GLN A 169 -3.70 -17.47 -4.36
CA GLN A 169 -2.39 -17.69 -3.76
C GLN A 169 -1.45 -18.46 -4.70
N GLU A 170 -1.94 -19.55 -5.31
CA GLU A 170 -1.16 -20.33 -6.28
C GLU A 170 -0.82 -19.53 -7.54
N ARG A 171 -1.77 -18.76 -8.06
CA ARG A 171 -1.56 -17.88 -9.22
C ARG A 171 -0.53 -16.79 -8.92
N TRP A 172 -0.68 -16.08 -7.81
CA TRP A 172 0.17 -14.93 -7.47
C TRP A 172 1.63 -15.32 -7.25
N LYS A 173 1.89 -16.55 -6.77
CA LYS A 173 3.27 -17.09 -6.69
C LYS A 173 3.96 -17.19 -8.05
N ARG A 174 3.21 -17.27 -9.15
CA ARG A 174 3.75 -17.34 -10.51
C ARG A 174 3.92 -15.97 -11.16
N LEU A 175 3.48 -14.90 -10.49
CA LEU A 175 3.53 -13.55 -11.03
C LEU A 175 4.88 -12.88 -10.71
N VAL A 176 5.40 -12.16 -11.69
CA VAL A 176 6.63 -11.35 -11.57
C VAL A 176 6.31 -9.95 -12.05
N SER A 177 6.46 -8.97 -11.15
CA SER A 177 6.26 -7.56 -11.47
C SER A 177 7.49 -6.97 -12.15
N VAL A 178 7.26 -6.07 -13.10
CA VAL A 178 8.32 -5.33 -13.81
C VAL A 178 8.14 -3.83 -13.52
N ASN A 179 9.18 -3.19 -13.00
CA ASN A 179 9.15 -1.78 -12.65
C ASN A 179 9.11 -0.88 -13.90
N SER A 180 8.15 0.05 -13.96
CA SER A 180 7.83 0.86 -15.15
C SER A 180 8.94 1.76 -15.67
N ASN A 181 9.92 2.13 -14.83
CA ASN A 181 10.98 3.06 -15.20
C ASN A 181 12.36 2.40 -15.30
N SER A 182 12.62 1.40 -14.45
CA SER A 182 13.92 0.73 -14.41
C SER A 182 13.92 -0.62 -15.14
N GLY A 183 12.77 -1.24 -15.36
CA GLY A 183 12.66 -2.60 -15.87
C GLY A 183 13.12 -3.67 -14.88
N VAL A 184 13.39 -3.32 -13.62
CA VAL A 184 13.74 -4.29 -12.57
C VAL A 184 12.58 -5.25 -12.30
N LEU A 185 12.90 -6.52 -12.09
CA LEU A 185 11.94 -7.60 -11.87
C LEU A 185 11.94 -8.04 -10.42
N HIS A 186 10.75 -8.20 -9.85
CA HIS A 186 10.56 -8.79 -8.53
C HIS A 186 9.42 -9.81 -8.54
N PRO A 187 9.56 -10.93 -7.80
CA PRO A 187 8.43 -11.81 -7.58
C PRO A 187 7.28 -11.05 -6.91
N LEU A 188 6.06 -11.27 -7.37
CA LEU A 188 4.88 -10.68 -6.74
C LEU A 188 4.64 -11.28 -5.34
N VAL A 189 5.06 -12.52 -5.12
CA VAL A 189 5.04 -13.19 -3.81
C VAL A 189 6.44 -13.70 -3.48
N HIS A 190 6.97 -13.32 -2.32
CA HIS A 190 8.27 -13.79 -1.83
C HIS A 190 8.15 -14.44 -0.46
N THR A 191 9.14 -15.25 -0.08
CA THR A 191 9.29 -15.70 1.30
C THR A 191 10.06 -14.65 2.10
N HIS A 192 9.47 -14.15 3.18
CA HIS A 192 10.13 -13.18 4.04
C HIS A 192 11.39 -13.77 4.71
N PRO A 193 12.57 -13.12 4.65
CA PRO A 193 13.83 -13.74 5.07
C PRO A 193 13.92 -14.02 6.57
N ILE A 194 13.19 -13.28 7.40
CA ILE A 194 13.18 -13.44 8.87
C ILE A 194 11.99 -14.30 9.31
N SER A 195 10.76 -13.79 9.19
CA SER A 195 9.52 -14.51 9.58
C SER A 195 9.19 -15.76 8.75
N LYS A 196 9.84 -15.97 7.58
CA LYS A 196 9.59 -17.09 6.65
C LYS A 196 8.17 -17.18 6.10
N ARG A 197 7.35 -16.16 6.32
CA ARG A 197 5.99 -16.07 5.79
C ARG A 197 6.02 -15.68 4.32
N MET A 198 5.11 -16.24 3.52
CA MET A 198 4.89 -15.76 2.16
C MET A 198 4.20 -14.39 2.22
N SER A 199 4.73 -13.42 1.48
CA SER A 199 4.28 -12.03 1.49
C SER A 199 4.16 -11.50 0.07
N VAL A 200 3.15 -10.67 -0.17
CA VAL A 200 3.01 -9.93 -1.43
C VAL A 200 4.00 -8.76 -1.47
N TYR A 201 4.58 -8.52 -2.65
CA TYR A 201 5.43 -7.36 -2.95
C TYR A 201 4.99 -6.76 -4.28
N LEU A 202 4.16 -5.72 -4.22
CA LEU A 202 3.59 -5.06 -5.40
C LEU A 202 3.44 -3.56 -5.16
N HIS A 203 3.99 -2.76 -6.07
CA HIS A 203 3.91 -1.31 -6.06
C HIS A 203 2.90 -0.81 -7.10
N LEU A 204 1.77 -0.24 -6.66
CA LEU A 204 0.71 0.17 -7.59
C LEU A 204 1.12 1.32 -8.54
N GLY A 205 1.89 2.30 -8.06
CA GLY A 205 2.34 3.43 -8.88
C GLY A 205 3.60 3.23 -9.74
N MET A 206 4.25 2.07 -9.68
CA MET A 206 5.56 1.85 -10.35
C MET A 206 5.68 0.48 -11.01
N THR A 207 4.59 -0.30 -11.09
CA THR A 207 4.57 -1.56 -11.82
C THR A 207 4.04 -1.29 -13.22
N GLY A 208 4.87 -1.50 -14.24
CA GLY A 208 4.46 -1.29 -15.62
C GLY A 208 3.92 -2.54 -16.31
N ALA A 209 4.37 -3.73 -15.90
CA ALA A 209 3.98 -5.01 -16.49
C ALA A 209 4.03 -6.10 -15.43
N VAL A 210 3.32 -7.18 -15.70
CA VAL A 210 3.37 -8.41 -14.90
C VAL A 210 3.52 -9.60 -15.83
N LEU A 211 4.51 -10.43 -15.57
CA LEU A 211 4.73 -11.70 -16.23
C LEU A 211 4.09 -12.81 -15.40
N GLU A 212 3.48 -13.78 -16.06
CA GLU A 212 2.96 -14.98 -15.41
C GLU A 212 3.67 -16.23 -15.95
N ALA A 213 4.21 -17.03 -15.03
CA ALA A 213 4.69 -18.37 -15.34
C ALA A 213 3.54 -19.36 -15.53
N THR A 214 3.71 -20.28 -16.47
CA THR A 214 2.80 -21.41 -16.64
C THR A 214 2.83 -22.30 -15.38
N PRO A 215 1.76 -23.07 -15.11
CA PRO A 215 1.74 -24.02 -14.00
C PRO A 215 2.81 -25.12 -14.11
N ASP A 216 3.43 -25.33 -15.28
CA ASP A 216 4.46 -26.33 -15.50
C ASP A 216 5.87 -25.76 -15.21
N PRO A 217 6.55 -26.21 -14.13
CA PRO A 217 7.85 -25.69 -13.73
C PRO A 217 9.00 -26.04 -14.70
N GLU A 218 8.87 -27.12 -15.48
CA GLU A 218 9.94 -27.58 -16.36
C GLU A 218 10.10 -26.66 -17.59
N ASP A 219 9.00 -26.05 -18.05
CA ASP A 219 9.00 -25.10 -19.17
C ASP A 219 9.30 -23.65 -18.74
N SER A 220 9.04 -23.27 -17.49
CA SER A 220 9.06 -21.86 -17.05
C SER A 220 10.45 -21.26 -16.80
N THR A 221 11.54 -22.01 -16.98
CA THR A 221 12.93 -21.54 -16.75
C THR A 221 13.46 -20.54 -17.78
N GLN A 222 12.66 -20.19 -18.79
CA GLN A 222 13.01 -19.26 -19.84
C GLN A 222 11.96 -18.16 -19.93
N LEU A 223 12.40 -16.91 -20.15
CA LEU A 223 11.52 -15.75 -20.37
C LEU A 223 10.40 -16.06 -21.38
N GLN A 224 10.72 -16.79 -22.45
CA GLN A 224 9.82 -17.15 -23.55
C GLN A 224 8.67 -18.08 -23.16
N ALA A 225 8.77 -18.75 -22.00
CA ALA A 225 7.70 -19.58 -21.46
C ALA A 225 6.77 -18.81 -20.51
N LEU A 226 7.05 -17.52 -20.27
CA LEU A 226 6.17 -16.64 -19.53
C LEU A 226 5.25 -15.89 -20.49
N ARG A 227 4.01 -15.68 -20.06
CA ARG A 227 3.10 -14.78 -20.76
C ARG A 227 3.09 -13.42 -20.09
N LEU A 228 2.89 -12.37 -20.88
CA LEU A 228 2.56 -11.05 -20.38
C LEU A 228 1.07 -11.03 -20.01
N LEU A 229 0.72 -10.45 -18.86
CA LEU A 229 -0.69 -10.18 -18.55
C LEU A 229 -1.25 -9.12 -19.50
N SER A 230 -2.50 -9.30 -19.92
CA SER A 230 -3.26 -8.30 -20.67
C SER A 230 -3.62 -7.09 -19.80
N VAL A 231 -4.18 -6.03 -20.41
CA VAL A 231 -4.52 -4.78 -19.72
C VAL A 231 -5.62 -5.03 -18.71
N GLU A 232 -6.60 -5.83 -19.12
CA GLU A 232 -7.73 -6.26 -18.33
C GLU A 232 -7.26 -7.07 -17.13
N GLU A 233 -6.33 -8.01 -17.34
CA GLU A 233 -5.75 -8.84 -16.26
C GLU A 233 -4.90 -8.02 -15.30
N MET A 234 -4.10 -7.08 -15.79
CA MET A 234 -3.35 -6.16 -14.93
C MET A 234 -4.28 -5.27 -14.10
N ARG A 235 -5.33 -4.72 -14.72
CA ARG A 235 -6.33 -3.90 -14.03
C ARG A 235 -7.02 -4.71 -12.94
N ASP A 236 -7.44 -5.93 -13.25
CA ASP A 236 -8.05 -6.84 -12.28
C ASP A 236 -7.11 -7.18 -11.12
N LEU A 237 -5.84 -7.49 -11.41
CA LEU A 237 -4.82 -7.73 -10.38
C LEU A 237 -4.65 -6.52 -9.44
N PHE A 238 -4.53 -5.31 -9.99
CA PHE A 238 -4.34 -4.09 -9.20
C PHE A 238 -5.58 -3.74 -8.38
N GLN A 239 -6.77 -3.90 -8.95
CA GLN A 239 -8.03 -3.70 -8.24
C GLN A 239 -8.18 -4.72 -7.12
N THR A 240 -7.86 -5.99 -7.37
CA THR A 240 -7.88 -7.07 -6.37
C THR A 240 -6.88 -6.82 -5.26
N TYR A 241 -5.63 -6.43 -5.57
CA TYR A 241 -4.64 -6.10 -4.55
C TYR A 241 -5.05 -4.88 -3.71
N ASN A 242 -5.54 -3.80 -4.34
CA ASN A 242 -6.04 -2.65 -3.60
C ASN A 242 -7.23 -3.01 -2.71
N ALA A 243 -8.20 -3.79 -3.21
CA ALA A 243 -9.34 -4.26 -2.44
C ALA A 243 -8.92 -5.17 -1.29
N LEU A 244 -7.93 -6.05 -1.51
CA LEU A 244 -7.35 -6.92 -0.49
C LEU A 244 -6.83 -6.08 0.68
N LEU A 245 -5.93 -5.11 0.41
CA LEU A 245 -5.35 -4.28 1.47
C LEU A 245 -6.40 -3.40 2.18
N ASN A 246 -7.37 -2.86 1.44
CA ASN A 246 -8.46 -2.07 2.03
C ASN A 246 -9.47 -2.93 2.82
N SER A 247 -9.63 -4.22 2.50
CA SER A 247 -10.49 -5.12 3.29
C SER A 247 -9.85 -5.59 4.60
N GLY A 248 -8.55 -5.31 4.78
CA GLY A 248 -7.81 -5.67 5.99
C GLY A 248 -8.10 -4.81 7.23
N PHE A 249 -8.86 -3.72 7.09
CA PHE A 249 -9.32 -2.92 8.24
C PHE A 249 -10.29 -3.74 9.10
N ALA A 250 -10.23 -3.58 10.42
CA ALA A 250 -11.23 -4.18 11.31
C ALA A 250 -12.60 -3.53 11.10
N THR A 251 -13.67 -4.27 11.38
CA THR A 251 -15.05 -3.76 11.30
C THR A 251 -15.21 -2.52 12.18
N GLY A 252 -15.41 -1.35 11.57
CA GLY A 252 -15.51 -0.05 12.24
C GLY A 252 -14.26 0.85 12.13
N ASP A 253 -13.10 0.28 11.77
CA ASP A 253 -11.84 1.00 11.54
C ASP A 253 -11.65 1.40 10.05
N ALA A 254 -12.75 1.41 9.29
CA ALA A 254 -12.71 1.74 7.87
C ALA A 254 -11.98 3.07 7.64
N ASP A 255 -11.19 3.14 6.57
CA ASP A 255 -10.73 4.41 6.03
C ASP A 255 -11.98 5.28 5.78
N VAL A 256 -12.23 6.27 6.65
CA VAL A 256 -13.35 7.21 6.54
C VAL A 256 -13.30 8.04 5.25
N HIS A 257 -12.28 7.83 4.41
CA HIS A 257 -12.13 8.40 3.07
C HIS A 257 -12.32 7.40 1.92
N ALA A 258 -12.61 6.12 2.19
CA ALA A 258 -12.88 5.09 1.17
C ALA A 258 -14.20 5.29 0.39
N SER A 259 -15.00 6.30 0.75
CA SER A 259 -16.31 6.59 0.14
C SER A 259 -16.28 7.68 -0.94
N VAL A 260 -15.11 8.16 -1.37
CA VAL A 260 -15.01 9.10 -2.49
C VAL A 260 -14.98 8.32 -3.81
N PRO A 261 -16.00 8.45 -4.68
CA PRO A 261 -16.01 7.86 -6.01
C PRO A 261 -14.75 8.24 -6.81
N GLN A 262 -14.23 7.27 -7.57
CA GLN A 262 -13.08 7.49 -8.43
C GLN A 262 -13.44 8.39 -9.62
N TYR A 263 -12.43 9.01 -10.22
CA TYR A 263 -12.60 9.74 -11.47
C TYR A 263 -13.19 8.80 -12.54
N ASN A 264 -14.17 9.28 -13.30
CA ASN A 264 -14.99 8.55 -14.29
C ASN A 264 -16.02 7.52 -13.79
N SER A 265 -16.20 7.32 -12.48
CA SER A 265 -17.33 6.51 -12.01
C SER A 265 -18.67 7.11 -12.47
N VAL A 266 -19.60 6.28 -12.95
CA VAL A 266 -20.99 6.69 -13.18
C VAL A 266 -21.71 6.64 -11.85
N VAL A 267 -22.39 7.70 -11.50
CA VAL A 267 -23.13 7.83 -10.25
C VAL A 267 -24.60 8.10 -10.52
N GLU A 268 -25.47 7.52 -9.71
CA GLU A 268 -26.89 7.89 -9.63
C GLU A 268 -27.07 8.88 -8.47
N LEU A 269 -27.86 9.92 -8.70
CA LEU A 269 -28.01 11.05 -7.80
C LEU A 269 -29.34 10.98 -7.03
N ARG A 270 -29.29 11.36 -5.75
CA ARG A 270 -30.44 11.72 -4.94
C ARG A 270 -30.59 13.24 -4.98
N GLY A 271 -31.73 13.70 -5.49
CA GLY A 271 -32.15 15.09 -5.39
C GLY A 271 -32.45 15.47 -3.94
N PHE A 272 -32.16 16.72 -3.61
CA PHE A 272 -32.46 17.34 -2.32
C PHE A 272 -33.05 18.72 -2.60
N SER A 273 -33.95 19.21 -1.76
CA SER A 273 -34.53 20.54 -1.96
C SER A 273 -33.44 21.63 -1.99
N PRO A 274 -33.43 22.56 -2.97
CA PRO A 274 -34.47 22.82 -3.99
C PRO A 274 -34.24 22.12 -5.35
N ILE A 275 -33.30 21.18 -5.46
CA ILE A 275 -32.90 20.48 -6.70
C ILE A 275 -33.44 19.04 -6.77
N GLU A 276 -34.70 18.84 -6.37
CA GLU A 276 -35.38 17.53 -6.40
C GLU A 276 -35.39 16.88 -7.79
N GLU A 277 -35.29 17.69 -8.84
CA GLU A 277 -35.14 17.28 -10.24
C GLU A 277 -33.89 16.44 -10.55
N LEU A 278 -32.97 16.27 -9.60
CA LEU A 278 -31.80 15.39 -9.73
C LEU A 278 -32.07 13.94 -9.31
N ASN A 279 -33.19 13.64 -8.66
CA ASN A 279 -33.53 12.28 -8.24
C ASN A 279 -33.52 11.31 -9.44
N GLY A 280 -32.70 10.25 -9.34
CA GLY A 280 -32.58 9.21 -10.37
C GLY A 280 -31.78 9.64 -11.61
N LYS A 281 -31.25 10.87 -11.66
CA LYS A 281 -30.35 11.28 -12.76
C LYS A 281 -28.99 10.60 -12.60
N ARG A 282 -28.40 10.21 -13.73
CA ARG A 282 -27.05 9.65 -13.79
C ARG A 282 -26.05 10.72 -14.20
N GLY A 283 -24.83 10.63 -13.69
CA GLY A 283 -23.73 11.52 -14.05
C GLY A 283 -22.38 10.81 -13.94
N VAL A 284 -21.34 11.44 -14.47
CA VAL A 284 -19.96 10.92 -14.44
C VAL A 284 -19.12 11.81 -13.54
N VAL A 285 -18.33 11.20 -12.66
CA VAL A 285 -17.36 11.91 -11.82
C VAL A 285 -16.25 12.45 -12.71
N LYS A 286 -16.07 13.77 -12.75
CA LYS A 286 -15.13 14.43 -13.68
C LYS A 286 -14.14 15.35 -12.98
N GLY A 287 -13.95 15.18 -11.68
CA GLY A 287 -12.93 15.90 -10.92
C GLY A 287 -12.85 15.41 -9.47
N VAL A 288 -11.87 15.94 -8.76
CA VAL A 288 -11.54 15.53 -7.39
C VAL A 288 -12.53 16.13 -6.40
N PHE A 289 -12.83 15.41 -5.30
CA PHE A 289 -13.59 15.93 -4.17
C PHE A 289 -13.01 17.27 -3.67
N ASN A 290 -13.81 18.33 -3.76
CA ASN A 290 -13.44 19.66 -3.31
C ASN A 290 -13.65 19.77 -1.80
N ARG A 291 -12.56 19.75 -1.03
CA ARG A 291 -12.59 19.79 0.43
C ARG A 291 -13.09 21.12 1.01
N ALA A 292 -12.97 22.24 0.28
CA ALA A 292 -13.50 23.53 0.74
C ALA A 292 -15.03 23.59 0.70
N THR A 293 -15.65 22.85 -0.22
CA THR A 293 -17.12 22.85 -0.40
C THR A 293 -17.77 21.55 0.04
N GLY A 294 -16.99 20.49 0.25
CA GLY A 294 -17.46 19.13 0.55
C GLY A 294 -18.17 18.48 -0.64
N ARG A 295 -17.82 18.83 -1.88
CA ARG A 295 -18.58 18.44 -3.08
C ARG A 295 -17.70 17.86 -4.19
N ILE A 296 -18.29 16.99 -5.00
CA ILE A 296 -17.68 16.32 -6.15
C ILE A 296 -18.27 16.92 -7.43
N PRO A 297 -17.45 17.32 -8.42
CA PRO A 297 -17.94 17.74 -9.72
C PRO A 297 -18.42 16.54 -10.54
N ILE A 298 -19.70 16.56 -10.91
CA ILE A 298 -20.38 15.54 -11.71
C ILE A 298 -20.86 16.16 -13.02
N GLN A 299 -20.57 15.50 -14.13
CA GLN A 299 -21.14 15.81 -15.44
C GLN A 299 -22.42 14.97 -15.63
N LEU A 300 -23.59 15.60 -15.74
CA LEU A 300 -24.86 14.88 -15.93
C LEU A 300 -24.93 14.22 -17.31
N LEU A 301 -25.48 13.01 -17.37
CA LEU A 301 -25.76 12.28 -18.62
C LEU A 301 -27.15 12.70 -19.16
N GLY A 302 -27.22 13.19 -20.40
CA GLY A 302 -28.46 13.65 -21.03
C GLY A 302 -28.27 14.65 -22.20
N LYS A 303 -29.35 15.13 -22.82
CA LYS A 303 -29.29 16.17 -23.88
C LYS A 303 -28.86 17.52 -23.26
N GLY A 304 -27.65 17.95 -23.60
CA GLY A 304 -27.04 19.20 -23.10
C GLY A 304 -26.10 18.94 -21.93
N THR A 305 -24.84 19.32 -22.08
CA THR A 305 -23.82 19.12 -21.04
C THR A 305 -24.07 20.08 -19.88
N SER A 306 -24.51 19.54 -18.75
CA SER A 306 -24.73 20.28 -17.51
C SER A 306 -23.83 19.73 -16.41
N TRP A 307 -23.19 20.64 -15.68
CA TRP A 307 -22.25 20.33 -14.60
C TRP A 307 -22.88 20.65 -13.27
N ILE A 308 -22.74 19.75 -12.31
CA ILE A 308 -23.19 19.97 -10.94
C ILE A 308 -22.05 19.67 -9.97
N SER A 309 -22.12 20.24 -8.79
CA SER A 309 -21.23 19.90 -7.67
C SER A 309 -22.09 19.38 -6.53
N ILE A 310 -21.90 18.12 -6.14
CA ILE A 310 -22.78 17.41 -5.20
C ILE A 310 -22.01 16.83 -4.02
N LYS A 311 -22.60 16.82 -2.83
CA LYS A 311 -21.96 16.17 -1.68
C LYS A 311 -22.05 14.64 -1.77
N PRO A 312 -21.06 13.88 -1.27
CA PRO A 312 -21.02 12.41 -1.37
C PRO A 312 -22.25 11.69 -0.83
N GLU A 313 -22.91 12.23 0.21
CA GLU A 313 -24.12 11.64 0.80
C GLU A 313 -25.35 11.63 -0.14
N ASN A 314 -25.28 12.35 -1.27
CA ASN A 314 -26.34 12.38 -2.27
C ASN A 314 -26.08 11.43 -3.45
N LEU A 315 -25.10 10.53 -3.34
CA LEU A 315 -24.84 9.50 -4.33
C LEU A 315 -25.55 8.21 -3.90
N VAL A 316 -26.47 7.73 -4.75
CA VAL A 316 -27.31 6.55 -4.46
C VAL A 316 -26.65 5.27 -4.92
N ARG A 317 -26.01 5.31 -6.09
CA ARG A 317 -25.32 4.17 -6.72
C ARG A 317 -24.06 4.66 -7.39
N VAL A 318 -22.96 3.91 -7.23
CA VAL A 318 -21.69 4.18 -7.90
C VAL A 318 -21.38 2.97 -8.77
N GLU A 319 -21.56 3.11 -10.07
CA GLU A 319 -21.13 2.16 -11.08
C GLU A 319 -19.75 2.58 -11.58
N ASN A 320 -18.72 1.90 -11.09
CA ASN A 320 -17.37 2.06 -11.62
C ASN A 320 -17.33 1.38 -13.00
N HIS A 321 -17.59 2.12 -14.07
CA HIS A 321 -17.54 1.56 -15.43
C HIS A 321 -16.09 1.45 -15.90
N GLY A 322 -15.62 0.21 -16.05
CA GLY A 322 -15.03 -0.20 -17.31
C GLY A 322 -16.16 -0.72 -18.21
N ASP A 323 -16.20 -0.27 -19.47
CA ASP A 323 -17.03 -0.84 -20.56
C ASP A 323 -16.96 -2.40 -20.55
N ASP A 324 -17.98 -3.22 -20.86
CA ASP A 324 -19.36 -2.99 -21.32
C ASP A 324 -20.15 -4.35 -21.35
N ARG A 325 -21.48 -4.32 -21.11
CA ARG A 325 -22.59 -5.25 -21.52
C ARG A 325 -22.66 -6.76 -21.11
N CYS A 326 -23.72 -7.06 -20.29
CA CYS A 326 -24.61 -8.25 -20.11
C CYS A 326 -24.69 -8.68 -18.62
N ALA A 327 -25.83 -8.94 -17.96
CA ALA A 327 -27.26 -8.90 -18.27
C ALA A 327 -28.06 -8.77 -16.94
N SER A 328 -29.33 -8.41 -17.08
CA SER A 328 -30.39 -8.15 -16.09
C SER A 328 -30.51 -9.06 -14.86
N PHE A 329 -30.85 -8.46 -13.71
CA PHE A 329 -31.77 -9.07 -12.74
C PHE A 329 -32.89 -8.08 -12.42
N GLU A 330 -34.12 -8.54 -12.63
CA GLU A 330 -35.36 -7.84 -12.32
C GLU A 330 -35.55 -7.72 -10.80
N THR A 331 -36.07 -6.57 -10.40
CA THR A 331 -36.55 -6.29 -9.05
C THR A 331 -37.86 -7.03 -8.79
N ALA A 332 -37.92 -7.81 -7.71
CA ALA A 332 -39.20 -8.25 -7.13
C ALA A 332 -39.29 -7.70 -5.70
N ASP A 333 -40.24 -6.79 -5.56
CA ASP A 333 -41.02 -6.33 -4.40
C ASP A 333 -40.53 -6.64 -2.97
N ALA A 334 -40.41 -5.55 -2.21
CA ALA A 334 -40.39 -5.55 -0.76
C ALA A 334 -41.69 -6.16 -0.22
N VAL A 335 -41.55 -7.20 0.59
CA VAL A 335 -42.58 -7.63 1.53
C VAL A 335 -41.91 -7.78 2.89
N ASP A 336 -42.35 -6.94 3.84
CA ASP A 336 -42.01 -7.06 5.25
C ASP A 336 -42.56 -8.39 5.79
N GLU A 337 -41.68 -9.32 6.16
CA GLU A 337 -42.00 -10.38 7.11
C GLU A 337 -40.88 -10.48 8.16
N GLU A 338 -41.26 -10.28 9.42
CA GLU A 338 -40.45 -10.61 10.59
C GLU A 338 -40.04 -12.08 10.55
N VAL A 339 -38.73 -12.35 10.51
CA VAL A 339 -38.18 -13.69 10.77
C VAL A 339 -37.29 -13.60 12.01
N GLU A 340 -37.83 -14.06 13.14
CA GLU A 340 -37.05 -14.45 14.30
C GLU A 340 -36.12 -15.63 13.94
N GLY A 341 -34.84 -15.51 14.32
CA GLY A 341 -33.96 -16.64 14.57
C GLY A 341 -33.19 -17.23 13.37
N SER A 342 -32.06 -16.62 13.01
CA SER A 342 -30.76 -17.28 13.20
C SER A 342 -29.61 -16.27 13.08
N SER A 343 -28.92 -16.08 14.20
CA SER A 343 -27.58 -15.52 14.22
C SER A 343 -26.66 -16.49 13.48
N THR A 344 -26.25 -16.14 12.26
CA THR A 344 -25.01 -16.66 11.67
C THR A 344 -24.00 -15.53 11.65
N THR A 345 -23.09 -15.61 12.62
CA THR A 345 -21.89 -14.79 12.73
C THR A 345 -21.07 -14.94 11.45
N LEU A 346 -20.70 -13.81 10.83
CA LEU A 346 -19.60 -13.77 9.87
C LEU A 346 -18.29 -13.93 10.65
N ASP A 347 -17.93 -15.17 10.96
CA ASP A 347 -16.65 -15.52 11.54
C ASP A 347 -15.51 -15.29 10.52
N GLY A 348 -14.69 -14.25 10.72
CA GLY A 348 -13.32 -14.22 10.16
C GLY A 348 -12.88 -13.08 9.22
N LYS A 349 -13.52 -11.89 9.17
CA LYS A 349 -13.12 -10.82 8.23
C LYS A 349 -12.47 -9.58 8.91
N GLY A 350 -11.17 -9.32 8.61
CA GLY A 350 -10.44 -8.04 8.76
C GLY A 350 -9.61 -7.80 10.05
N ALA A 351 -8.27 -7.98 10.02
CA ALA A 351 -7.35 -7.65 11.13
C ALA A 351 -5.85 -7.56 10.71
N TYR A 352 -5.53 -6.85 9.62
CA TYR A 352 -4.13 -6.71 9.16
C TYR A 352 -3.79 -5.39 8.46
N THR A 353 -4.72 -4.45 8.42
CA THR A 353 -4.48 -3.07 7.97
C THR A 353 -4.80 -2.09 9.11
N THR A 354 -4.00 -1.03 9.25
CA THR A 354 -4.22 0.01 10.26
C THR A 354 -3.80 1.38 9.73
N THR A 355 -4.41 2.43 10.28
CA THR A 355 -3.90 3.79 10.17
C THR A 355 -3.11 4.10 11.44
N TYR A 356 -1.80 4.26 11.32
CA TYR A 356 -0.96 4.66 12.45
C TYR A 356 -0.81 6.18 12.49
N GLU A 357 -1.45 6.79 13.48
CA GLU A 357 -1.29 8.21 13.78
C GLU A 357 -0.06 8.44 14.66
N TYR A 358 0.74 9.42 14.27
CA TYR A 358 2.04 9.70 14.88
C TYR A 358 1.93 10.66 16.07
N ALA A 359 2.91 10.59 16.98
CA ALA A 359 3.25 11.70 17.85
C ALA A 359 4.55 12.38 17.38
N GLU A 360 4.70 13.66 17.72
CA GLU A 360 5.95 14.38 17.46
C GLU A 360 7.12 13.70 18.20
N GLY A 361 8.24 13.53 17.51
CA GLY A 361 9.42 12.84 18.00
C GLY A 361 9.36 11.31 17.95
N ASP A 362 8.28 10.71 17.42
CA ASP A 362 8.28 9.27 17.17
C ASP A 362 9.33 8.89 16.11
N CYS A 363 9.97 7.74 16.30
CA CYS A 363 10.77 7.08 15.27
C CYS A 363 10.10 5.76 14.88
N VAL A 364 9.61 5.67 13.65
CA VAL A 364 8.90 4.49 13.14
C VAL A 364 9.80 3.76 12.16
N PHE A 365 10.02 2.46 12.36
CA PHE A 365 10.73 1.61 11.42
C PHE A 365 9.77 0.53 10.93
N ILE A 366 9.54 0.51 9.62
CA ILE A 366 8.75 -0.53 8.97
C ILE A 366 9.69 -1.58 8.37
N ASP A 367 9.29 -2.85 8.43
CA ASP A 367 9.85 -3.91 7.60
C ASP A 367 9.15 -3.87 6.23
N ASN A 368 9.85 -3.31 5.25
CA ASN A 368 9.32 -3.03 3.92
C ASN A 368 9.06 -4.29 3.09
N LEU A 369 9.58 -5.44 3.53
CA LEU A 369 9.29 -6.76 2.96
C LEU A 369 8.05 -7.40 3.62
N ALA A 370 7.64 -6.93 4.79
CA ALA A 370 6.48 -7.45 5.51
C ALA A 370 5.21 -6.60 5.31
N VAL A 371 5.34 -5.31 4.95
CA VAL A 371 4.20 -4.39 4.81
C VAL A 371 4.23 -3.61 3.49
N ALA A 372 3.04 -3.29 2.99
CA ALA A 372 2.84 -2.17 2.08
C ALA A 372 2.25 -1.01 2.88
N HIS A 373 2.49 0.21 2.42
CA HIS A 373 1.99 1.41 3.08
C HIS A 373 1.55 2.46 2.07
N ARG A 374 0.78 3.44 2.56
CA ARG A 374 0.44 4.67 1.85
C ARG A 374 0.25 5.80 2.83
N ALA A 375 0.55 7.02 2.41
CA ALA A 375 0.22 8.20 3.19
C ALA A 375 -1.32 8.33 3.29
N ALA A 376 -1.84 8.67 4.47
CA ALA A 376 -3.25 8.98 4.59
C ALA A 376 -3.59 10.18 3.68
N PRO A 377 -4.78 10.25 3.05
CA PRO A 377 -5.14 11.37 2.18
C PRO A 377 -5.06 12.75 2.85
N ALA A 378 -5.20 12.80 4.18
CA ALA A 378 -5.05 14.02 4.96
C ALA A 378 -3.58 14.53 5.00
N ALA A 379 -2.58 13.65 4.85
CA ALA A 379 -1.17 14.03 4.84
C ALA A 379 -0.75 14.91 3.64
N HIS A 380 -1.59 14.97 2.60
CA HIS A 380 -1.37 15.75 1.39
C HIS A 380 -2.16 17.07 1.35
N GLU A 381 -2.96 17.34 2.38
CA GLU A 381 -3.68 18.59 2.51
C GLU A 381 -2.75 19.78 2.76
N SER A 382 -3.20 20.98 2.39
CA SER A 382 -2.40 22.19 2.58
C SER A 382 -2.17 22.52 4.05
N VAL A 383 -1.13 23.31 4.32
CA VAL A 383 -0.81 23.78 5.67
C VAL A 383 -2.01 24.48 6.34
N GLN A 384 -2.83 25.20 5.57
CA GLN A 384 -3.99 25.92 6.11
C GLN A 384 -5.09 24.99 6.60
N SER A 385 -5.30 23.84 5.95
CA SER A 385 -6.36 22.91 6.33
C SER A 385 -5.90 21.88 7.36
N GLN A 386 -4.64 21.44 7.29
CA GLN A 386 -4.11 20.31 8.04
C GLN A 386 -3.04 20.66 9.10
N GLY A 387 -2.55 21.90 9.09
CA GLY A 387 -1.33 22.27 9.82
C GLY A 387 -0.07 21.78 9.09
N LEU A 388 1.08 22.34 9.46
CA LEU A 388 2.36 21.97 8.85
C LEU A 388 2.79 20.58 9.33
N ARG A 389 3.11 19.71 8.37
CA ARG A 389 3.61 18.35 8.60
C ARG A 389 5.04 18.24 8.09
N ILE A 390 5.96 17.71 8.89
CA ILE A 390 7.35 17.46 8.49
C ILE A 390 7.76 16.09 9.00
N LEU A 391 8.24 15.25 8.09
CA LEU A 391 8.85 13.98 8.45
C LEU A 391 10.13 13.74 7.65
N HIS A 392 11.04 12.99 8.26
CA HIS A 392 12.29 12.59 7.66
C HIS A 392 12.25 11.10 7.39
N ARG A 393 12.35 10.71 6.12
CA ARG A 393 12.38 9.31 5.70
C ARG A 393 13.81 8.87 5.39
N SER A 394 14.13 7.63 5.71
CA SER A 394 15.43 7.01 5.48
C SER A 394 15.21 5.56 5.02
N THR A 395 16.07 5.06 4.13
CA THR A 395 15.90 3.74 3.49
C THR A 395 17.17 2.91 3.63
N ILE A 396 17.00 1.62 3.96
CA ILE A 396 18.09 0.71 4.33
C ILE A 396 18.14 -0.46 3.36
N LYS A 397 19.33 -0.78 2.81
CA LYS A 397 19.51 -1.92 1.91
C LYS A 397 19.10 -3.24 2.57
N ALA A 398 18.48 -4.12 1.80
CA ALA A 398 18.30 -5.50 2.21
C ALA A 398 19.63 -6.26 2.26
N ARG A 399 19.69 -7.30 3.11
CA ARG A 399 20.82 -8.24 3.19
C ARG A 399 20.91 -9.14 1.95
N GLN A 400 19.79 -9.31 1.27
CA GLN A 400 19.63 -10.14 0.09
C GLN A 400 18.69 -9.45 -0.88
N ALA A 401 18.96 -9.57 -2.18
CA ALA A 401 18.06 -9.11 -3.24
C ALA A 401 16.78 -9.97 -3.30
N LEU A 402 15.69 -9.36 -3.74
CA LEU A 402 14.49 -10.09 -4.19
C LEU A 402 14.65 -10.46 -5.66
N ASP A 403 15.59 -11.37 -5.92
CA ASP A 403 15.84 -11.85 -7.28
C ASP A 403 14.60 -12.58 -7.84
N PRO A 404 14.27 -12.38 -9.12
CA PRO A 404 13.11 -13.00 -9.73
C PRO A 404 13.28 -14.53 -9.83
N PRO A 405 12.18 -15.28 -9.76
CA PRO A 405 12.19 -16.74 -9.89
C PRO A 405 12.49 -17.17 -11.33
N TYR A 406 12.55 -18.48 -11.55
CA TYR A 406 12.61 -19.12 -12.87
C TYR A 406 13.82 -18.77 -13.75
N GLY A 407 14.94 -18.33 -13.15
CA GLY A 407 16.14 -17.98 -13.91
C GLY A 407 16.01 -16.71 -14.76
N LEU A 408 14.98 -15.91 -14.50
CA LEU A 408 14.77 -14.63 -15.17
C LEU A 408 15.92 -13.66 -14.88
N PRO A 409 16.24 -12.75 -15.82
CA PRO A 409 17.14 -11.66 -15.50
C PRO A 409 16.49 -10.76 -14.45
N TRP A 410 17.32 -10.15 -13.61
CA TRP A 410 16.85 -9.20 -12.60
C TRP A 410 16.36 -7.87 -13.18
N GLN A 411 16.60 -7.61 -14.48
CA GLN A 411 16.17 -6.41 -15.21
C GLN A 411 15.92 -6.73 -16.68
N LEU A 412 14.85 -6.15 -17.24
CA LEU A 412 14.54 -6.17 -18.67
C LEU A 412 14.97 -4.84 -19.32
N ASN A 413 15.40 -4.92 -20.58
CA ASN A 413 15.61 -3.73 -21.41
C ASN A 413 14.26 -3.21 -21.93
N ILE A 414 13.61 -2.39 -21.11
CA ILE A 414 12.30 -1.79 -21.38
C ILE A 414 12.35 -0.62 -22.38
N MET A 415 13.52 -0.33 -22.95
CA MET A 415 13.68 0.62 -24.05
C MET A 415 13.99 -0.10 -25.38
N GLY A 416 14.00 -1.43 -25.39
CA GLY A 416 14.27 -2.27 -26.55
C GLY A 416 13.01 -2.92 -27.11
N PRO A 417 13.15 -3.92 -28.00
CA PRO A 417 12.04 -4.76 -28.47
C PRO A 417 11.45 -5.62 -27.35
N ASN A 418 10.18 -6.03 -27.50
CA ASN A 418 9.53 -7.00 -26.62
C ASN A 418 10.33 -8.32 -26.56
N PRO A 419 10.85 -8.75 -25.40
CA PRO A 419 11.58 -10.01 -25.28
C PRO A 419 10.68 -11.25 -25.34
N LEU A 420 9.35 -11.08 -25.32
CA LEU A 420 8.36 -12.17 -25.30
C LEU A 420 7.68 -12.41 -26.66
N GLY A 421 8.02 -11.66 -27.71
CA GLY A 421 7.47 -11.86 -29.06
C GLY A 421 7.69 -10.68 -30.01
N ASP A 422 7.33 -10.87 -31.28
CA ASP A 422 7.53 -9.89 -32.36
C ASP A 422 6.44 -8.80 -32.43
N GLU A 423 5.40 -8.88 -31.59
CA GLU A 423 4.30 -7.90 -31.51
C GLU A 423 4.38 -7.07 -30.21
N GLY A 424 4.18 -5.76 -30.35
CA GLY A 424 4.24 -4.76 -29.26
C GLY A 424 5.61 -4.06 -29.12
N VAL A 425 5.59 -2.78 -28.74
CA VAL A 425 6.79 -1.98 -28.41
C VAL A 425 6.73 -1.61 -26.94
N TRP A 426 7.86 -1.64 -26.23
CA TRP A 426 7.91 -1.07 -24.88
C TRP A 426 7.89 0.46 -24.96
N GLU A 427 6.82 1.07 -24.47
CA GLU A 427 6.80 2.53 -24.26
C GLU A 427 7.17 2.86 -22.81
N GLY A 428 8.39 3.38 -22.61
CA GLY A 428 8.81 3.89 -21.31
C GLY A 428 8.14 5.23 -20.98
N GLY A 429 7.60 5.36 -19.76
CA GLY A 429 6.96 6.59 -19.28
C GLY A 429 6.65 6.56 -17.79
N GLY A 430 6.46 7.74 -17.19
CA GLY A 430 6.38 7.94 -15.73
C GLY A 430 5.18 7.30 -15.00
N LEU A 431 4.39 6.45 -15.67
CA LEU A 431 3.16 5.84 -15.15
C LEU A 431 2.96 4.34 -15.52
N GLY A 432 3.92 3.67 -16.18
CA GLY A 432 3.73 2.25 -16.58
C GLY A 432 4.21 1.94 -18.00
N PHE A 433 4.25 0.65 -18.36
CA PHE A 433 4.42 0.21 -19.75
C PHE A 433 3.08 0.20 -20.46
N ARG A 434 3.14 0.24 -21.78
CA ARG A 434 2.06 -0.15 -22.67
C ARG A 434 2.65 -1.01 -23.77
N TRP A 435 1.92 -2.03 -24.19
CA TRP A 435 2.20 -2.75 -25.44
C TRP A 435 1.17 -2.39 -26.53
N ASP A 436 0.28 -1.43 -26.24
CA ASP A 436 -0.74 -0.88 -27.13
C ASP A 436 -0.91 0.64 -26.86
N GLU A 437 -0.85 1.44 -27.94
CA GLU A 437 -0.90 2.92 -27.89
C GLU A 437 -2.24 3.49 -27.36
N SER A 438 -3.33 2.70 -27.43
CA SER A 438 -4.69 3.11 -27.07
C SER A 438 -5.01 2.99 -25.58
N ILE A 439 -4.17 2.27 -24.81
CA ILE A 439 -4.32 2.11 -23.36
C ILE A 439 -4.22 3.50 -22.73
N ALA A 440 -5.10 3.89 -21.81
CA ALA A 440 -5.00 5.18 -21.11
C ALA A 440 -4.04 5.10 -19.91
N MET A 441 -3.23 6.14 -19.65
CA MET A 441 -2.30 6.18 -18.51
C MET A 441 -3.13 6.55 -17.31
N GLN A 442 -3.25 5.68 -16.31
CA GLN A 442 -3.93 6.03 -15.06
C GLN A 442 -3.14 5.50 -13.87
N ASN A 443 -2.73 6.44 -13.01
CA ASN A 443 -2.29 6.20 -11.64
C ASN A 443 -3.50 5.97 -10.73
#